data_AF-A0A8S3TWU2-F1
#
_entry.id   AF-A0A8S3TWU2-F1
#
_cell.length_a   1.000
_cell.length_b   1.000
_cell.length_c   1.000
_cell.angle_alpha   90.00
_cell.angle_beta   90.00
_cell.angle_gamma   90.00
#
_symmetry.space_group_name_H-M   'P 1'
#
loop_
_entity.id
_entity.type
_entity.pdbx_description
1 polymer ?
#
loop_
_entity_poly.entity_id
_entity_poly.type
_entity_poly.pdbx_seq_one_letter_code
_entity_poly.pdbx_strand_id
1 'polypeptide(L)'
;MGNTQSIQVQKVEKAEEEGGEQVRYRNKGSKRSRNDSRGSNDSNSSSRTSKTISELFGTSSKQSEIRRDTFVAALDIGTTFSGYAISLLTDYNKDPLNIQTFNWISRFDGHVTYKMPSDLLLRPDGTFHSFGYDAEYNYANAKPSDRGTQVMVLLQFIQDDAV
;
A
#
# COMPACT_ATOMS: atom_id res chain seq x y z
N MET A 1 36.65 5.07 -11.32
CA MET A 1 36.36 3.76 -10.71
C MET A 1 34.90 3.77 -10.33
N GLY A 2 34.06 2.93 -10.93
CA GLY A 2 32.63 2.85 -10.61
C GLY A 2 32.45 2.00 -9.36
N ASN A 3 31.67 2.49 -8.41
CA ASN A 3 31.20 1.71 -7.27
C ASN A 3 30.08 0.77 -7.74
N THR A 4 30.29 -0.53 -7.65
CA THR A 4 29.25 -1.52 -7.90
C THR A 4 28.52 -1.80 -6.58
N GLN A 5 27.20 -1.90 -6.63
CA GLN A 5 26.41 -2.42 -5.52
C GLN A 5 25.83 -3.76 -5.94
N SER A 6 26.04 -4.79 -5.14
CA SER A 6 25.46 -6.11 -5.32
C SER A 6 24.21 -6.27 -4.45
N ILE A 7 23.23 -7.05 -4.91
CA ILE A 7 22.08 -7.45 -4.12
C ILE A 7 22.32 -8.86 -3.63
N GLN A 8 22.39 -9.02 -2.31
CA GLN A 8 22.31 -10.30 -1.64
C GLN A 8 20.86 -10.59 -1.27
N VAL A 9 20.47 -11.85 -1.42
CA VAL A 9 19.16 -12.37 -1.06
C VAL A 9 19.33 -13.24 0.17
N GLN A 10 18.74 -12.81 1.28
CA GLN A 10 18.72 -13.65 2.49
C GLN A 10 17.39 -14.41 2.56
N LYS A 11 17.50 -15.74 2.57
CA LYS A 11 16.38 -16.63 2.87
C LYS A 11 16.14 -16.63 4.38
N VAL A 12 14.90 -16.38 4.79
CA VAL A 12 14.47 -16.55 6.18
C VAL A 12 13.67 -17.84 6.29
N GLU A 13 14.12 -18.74 7.17
CA GLU A 13 13.40 -19.97 7.53
C GLU A 13 12.86 -19.83 8.95
N LYS A 14 11.65 -20.33 9.20
CA LYS A 14 11.04 -20.30 10.52
C LYS A 14 11.50 -21.53 11.28
N ALA A 15 12.04 -21.33 12.49
CA ALA A 15 12.35 -22.43 13.39
C ALA A 15 11.07 -23.23 13.73
N GLU A 16 11.19 -24.55 13.83
CA GLU A 16 10.11 -25.40 14.32
C GLU A 16 9.85 -25.07 15.80
N GLU A 17 8.73 -24.41 16.09
CA GLU A 17 8.30 -24.19 17.47
C GLU A 17 7.63 -25.47 18.00
N GLU A 18 8.33 -26.18 18.88
CA GLU A 18 7.70 -27.15 19.78
C GLU A 18 6.78 -26.40 20.75
N GLY A 19 5.47 -26.50 20.54
CA GLY A 19 4.43 -26.20 21.54
C GLY A 19 4.43 -24.79 22.13
N GLY A 20 3.73 -23.84 21.48
CA GLY A 20 3.52 -22.50 22.03
C GLY A 20 2.19 -21.88 21.58
N GLU A 21 1.47 -21.29 22.54
CA GLU A 21 0.11 -20.79 22.48
C GLU A 21 -0.15 -19.73 21.38
N GLN A 22 -1.24 -19.88 20.61
CA GLN A 22 -1.68 -18.85 19.65
C GLN A 22 -2.10 -17.58 20.39
N VAL A 23 -1.27 -16.53 20.31
CA VAL A 23 -1.64 -15.19 20.77
C VAL A 23 -2.70 -14.61 19.83
N ARG A 24 -3.97 -14.70 20.27
CA ARG A 24 -5.09 -14.01 19.61
C ARG A 24 -4.94 -12.50 19.81
N TYR A 25 -4.60 -11.78 18.75
CA TYR A 25 -4.75 -10.32 18.72
C TYR A 25 -6.24 -9.97 18.69
N ARG A 26 -6.77 -9.61 19.87
CA ARG A 26 -8.19 -9.24 20.06
C ARG A 26 -8.34 -7.74 19.81
N ASN A 27 -8.89 -7.38 18.65
CA ASN A 27 -9.23 -5.99 18.31
C ASN A 27 -10.27 -5.45 19.31
N LYS A 28 -9.88 -4.49 20.16
CA LYS A 28 -10.81 -3.82 21.08
C LYS A 28 -11.49 -2.67 20.35
N GLY A 29 -12.74 -2.94 19.98
CA GLY A 29 -13.80 -2.07 19.46
C GLY A 29 -13.52 -0.57 19.36
N SER A 30 -13.60 -0.07 18.13
CA SER A 30 -13.79 1.35 17.83
C SER A 30 -15.21 1.78 18.26
N LYS A 31 -15.30 2.72 19.20
CA LYS A 31 -16.57 3.24 19.72
C LYS A 31 -17.30 4.01 18.61
N ARG A 32 -18.50 3.56 18.26
CA ARG A 32 -19.45 4.31 17.41
C ARG A 32 -19.90 5.58 18.15
N SER A 33 -19.55 6.76 17.63
CA SER A 33 -20.16 8.02 18.05
C SER A 33 -21.58 8.11 17.51
N ARG A 34 -22.56 8.12 18.41
CA ARG A 34 -23.97 8.44 18.11
C ARG A 34 -24.09 9.96 18.08
N ASN A 35 -24.42 10.52 16.92
CA ASN A 35 -24.82 11.92 16.83
C ASN A 35 -26.34 12.01 16.93
N ASP A 36 -26.83 12.41 18.10
CA ASP A 36 -28.19 12.91 18.29
C ASP A 36 -28.20 14.40 17.93
N SER A 37 -28.96 14.79 16.91
CA SER A 37 -29.23 16.21 16.62
C SER A 37 -30.73 16.42 16.46
N ARG A 38 -31.23 17.32 17.31
CA ARG A 38 -32.65 17.68 17.48
C ARG A 38 -33.20 18.37 16.23
N GLY A 39 -34.46 18.09 15.93
CA GLY A 39 -35.21 18.76 14.88
C GLY A 39 -35.53 20.21 15.21
N SER A 40 -35.45 21.05 14.18
CA SER A 40 -36.05 22.38 14.13
C SER A 40 -36.65 22.54 12.73
N ASN A 41 -37.97 22.70 12.70
CA ASN A 41 -38.77 23.01 11.52
C ASN A 41 -38.52 24.47 11.13
N ASP A 42 -38.16 24.71 9.87
CA ASP A 42 -38.43 25.98 9.21
C ASP A 42 -38.94 25.74 7.80
N SER A 43 -40.18 26.15 7.58
CA SER A 43 -40.90 26.14 6.32
C SER A 43 -40.38 27.23 5.39
N ASN A 44 -40.04 26.88 4.15
CA ASN A 44 -40.07 27.87 3.07
C ASN A 44 -40.59 27.25 1.77
N SER A 45 -41.74 27.76 1.34
CA SER A 45 -42.44 27.42 0.11
C SER A 45 -41.70 28.04 -1.07
N SER A 46 -41.12 27.21 -1.93
CA SER A 46 -40.61 27.64 -3.23
C SER A 46 -40.94 26.56 -4.26
N SER A 47 -41.79 26.94 -5.21
CA SER A 47 -42.27 26.11 -6.32
C SER A 47 -41.11 25.35 -6.99
N ARG A 48 -41.04 24.03 -6.77
CA ARG A 48 -40.07 23.14 -7.40
C ARG A 48 -40.52 22.86 -8.84
N THR A 49 -40.07 23.65 -9.79
CA THR A 49 -40.02 23.22 -11.19
C THR A 49 -39.04 22.05 -11.29
N SER A 50 -39.56 20.85 -11.57
CA SER A 50 -38.76 19.65 -11.72
C SER A 50 -38.00 19.71 -13.04
N LYS A 51 -36.70 20.01 -12.98
CA LYS A 51 -35.79 19.85 -14.12
C LYS A 51 -35.66 18.36 -14.43
N THR A 52 -35.91 17.98 -15.67
CA THR A 52 -35.67 16.61 -16.16
C THR A 52 -34.18 16.27 -16.06
N ILE A 53 -33.86 14.98 -15.88
CA ILE A 53 -32.48 14.48 -15.76
C ILE A 53 -31.60 14.97 -16.92
N SER A 54 -32.16 15.11 -18.11
CA SER A 54 -31.49 15.66 -19.30
C SER A 54 -31.08 17.14 -19.21
N GLU A 55 -31.72 17.96 -18.37
CA GLU A 55 -31.34 19.36 -18.12
C GLU A 55 -30.28 19.50 -17.02
N LEU A 56 -30.22 18.55 -16.08
CA LEU A 56 -29.20 18.48 -15.02
C LEU A 56 -27.88 17.91 -15.53
N PHE A 57 -27.95 16.99 -16.50
CA PHE A 57 -26.82 16.39 -17.17
C PHE A 57 -26.87 16.81 -18.64
N GLY A 58 -26.46 18.05 -18.90
CA GLY A 58 -26.40 18.59 -20.26
C GLY A 58 -25.74 17.59 -21.21
N THR A 59 -26.32 17.44 -22.40
CA THR A 59 -25.82 16.57 -23.47
C THR A 59 -24.51 17.15 -24.03
N SER A 60 -23.43 17.02 -23.27
CA SER A 60 -22.08 17.05 -23.80
C SER A 60 -21.67 15.61 -23.99
N SER A 61 -21.73 15.16 -25.24
CA SER A 61 -21.01 13.99 -25.72
C SER A 61 -19.51 14.25 -25.56
N LYS A 62 -18.98 14.16 -24.33
CA LYS A 62 -17.55 13.96 -24.12
C LYS A 62 -17.31 12.47 -24.28
N GLN A 63 -17.07 12.07 -25.53
CA GLN A 63 -16.35 10.84 -25.80
C GLN A 63 -15.04 10.94 -24.99
N SER A 64 -14.90 10.12 -23.95
CA SER A 64 -13.71 10.12 -23.11
C SER A 64 -12.56 9.57 -23.94
N GLU A 65 -11.86 10.46 -24.61
CA GLU A 65 -10.56 10.18 -25.19
C GLU A 65 -9.68 9.62 -24.06
N ILE A 66 -9.11 8.43 -24.26
CA ILE A 66 -8.21 7.82 -23.27
C ILE A 66 -7.00 8.74 -23.13
N ARG A 67 -7.01 9.56 -22.08
CA ARG A 67 -5.92 10.45 -21.73
C ARG A 67 -4.70 9.60 -21.39
N ARG A 68 -3.65 9.71 -22.19
CA ARG A 68 -2.34 9.12 -21.88
C ARG A 68 -1.61 10.07 -20.94
N ASP A 69 -1.81 9.88 -19.65
CA ASP A 69 -1.07 10.64 -18.64
C ASP A 69 0.30 9.97 -18.41
N THR A 70 1.36 10.78 -18.42
CA THR A 70 2.75 10.31 -18.18
C THR A 70 3.17 10.72 -16.77
N PHE A 71 3.85 9.82 -16.07
CA PHE A 71 4.29 10.02 -14.69
C PHE A 71 5.81 9.90 -14.60
N VAL A 72 6.39 10.68 -13.69
CA VAL A 72 7.75 10.50 -13.20
C VAL A 72 7.65 9.80 -11.85
N ALA A 73 8.44 8.75 -11.65
CA ALA A 73 8.49 8.01 -10.39
C ALA A 73 9.91 8.01 -9.83
N ALA A 74 10.02 8.23 -8.53
CA ALA A 74 11.21 7.96 -7.75
C ALA A 74 10.98 6.67 -6.96
N LEU A 75 11.87 5.68 -7.13
CA LEU A 75 11.85 4.43 -6.39
C LEU A 75 13.01 4.43 -5.39
N ASP A 76 12.68 4.20 -4.12
CA ASP A 76 13.64 3.95 -3.06
C ASP A 76 13.56 2.46 -2.72
N ILE A 77 14.49 1.66 -3.23
CA ILE A 77 14.56 0.23 -2.90
C ILE A 77 15.65 0.05 -1.85
N GLY A 78 15.27 0.27 -0.60
CA GLY A 78 16.17 0.12 0.53
C GLY A 78 16.33 -1.34 0.94
N THR A 79 17.27 -1.59 1.85
CA THR A 79 17.47 -2.91 2.45
C THR A 79 16.33 -3.31 3.38
N THR A 80 15.91 -2.39 4.26
CA THR A 80 14.84 -2.65 5.23
C THR A 80 13.48 -2.18 4.72
N PHE A 81 13.44 -0.99 4.11
CA PHE A 81 12.20 -0.38 3.67
C PHE A 81 12.34 0.13 2.24
N SER A 82 11.31 -0.13 1.44
CA SER A 82 11.15 0.38 0.10
C SER A 82 9.97 1.35 0.03
N GLY A 83 10.06 2.33 -0.85
CA GLY A 83 9.01 3.31 -1.06
C GLY A 83 9.07 3.88 -2.47
N TYR A 84 8.01 4.61 -2.82
CA TYR A 84 8.00 5.32 -4.08
C TYR A 84 7.25 6.64 -3.95
N ALA A 85 7.64 7.60 -4.79
CA ALA A 85 6.95 8.86 -4.99
C ALA A 85 6.68 9.05 -6.47
N ILE A 86 5.53 9.63 -6.82
CA ILE A 86 5.16 9.90 -8.21
C ILE A 86 4.77 11.35 -8.40
N SER A 87 4.89 11.85 -9.62
CA SER A 87 4.31 13.12 -10.06
C SER A 87 3.87 12.99 -11.51
N LEU A 88 2.83 13.73 -11.93
CA LEU A 88 2.56 13.87 -13.36
C LEU A 88 3.75 14.58 -13.99
N LEU A 89 4.19 14.13 -15.16
CA LEU A 89 5.34 14.73 -15.86
C LEU A 89 5.14 16.24 -16.07
N THR A 90 3.90 16.66 -16.36
CA THR A 90 3.55 18.08 -16.53
C THR A 90 3.71 18.90 -15.26
N ASP A 91 3.48 18.30 -14.09
CA ASP A 91 3.57 18.98 -12.80
C ASP A 91 5.00 18.94 -12.28
N TYR A 92 5.70 17.81 -12.43
CA TYR A 92 7.13 17.68 -12.16
C TYR A 92 7.98 18.72 -12.92
N ASN A 93 7.68 18.97 -14.20
CA ASN A 93 8.40 19.97 -15.00
C ASN A 93 8.17 21.41 -14.52
N LYS A 94 7.09 21.68 -13.79
CA LYS A 94 6.81 23.01 -13.22
C LYS A 94 7.40 23.14 -11.82
N ASP A 95 7.23 22.10 -11.01
CA ASP A 95 7.73 22.01 -9.65
C ASP A 95 8.11 20.55 -9.34
N PRO A 96 9.42 20.20 -9.39
CA PRO A 96 9.89 18.85 -9.11
C PRO A 96 9.59 18.35 -7.69
N LEU A 97 9.28 19.25 -6.74
CA LEU A 97 8.92 18.88 -5.37
C LEU A 97 7.43 18.61 -5.19
N ASN A 98 6.60 18.87 -6.20
CA ASN A 98 5.20 18.49 -6.21
C ASN A 98 5.06 16.99 -6.49
N ILE A 99 5.30 16.19 -5.46
CA ILE A 99 5.27 14.74 -5.48
C ILE A 99 4.12 14.20 -4.62
N GLN A 100 3.64 13.02 -4.99
CA GLN A 100 2.66 12.25 -4.23
C GLN A 100 3.30 10.96 -3.75
N THR A 101 3.13 10.66 -2.47
CA THR A 101 3.51 9.39 -1.85
C THR A 101 2.26 8.65 -1.39
N PHE A 102 2.33 7.33 -1.34
CA PHE A 102 1.22 6.52 -0.88
C PHE A 102 1.43 6.09 0.57
N ASN A 103 0.33 6.08 1.31
CA ASN A 103 0.30 5.55 2.66
C ASN A 103 0.26 4.02 2.59
N TRP A 104 1.16 3.39 3.33
CA TRP A 104 1.16 1.97 3.64
C TRP A 104 0.67 1.77 5.07
N ILE A 105 -0.01 0.66 5.33
CA ILE A 105 -0.56 0.35 6.64
C ILE A 105 0.05 -0.96 7.11
N SER A 106 0.79 -0.91 8.20
CA SER A 106 1.32 -2.10 8.86
C SER A 106 0.17 -3.01 9.30
N ARG A 107 0.31 -4.31 9.03
CA ARG A 107 -0.71 -5.30 9.36
C ARG A 107 -0.70 -5.72 10.82
N PHE A 108 0.38 -5.44 11.56
CA PHE A 108 0.50 -5.84 12.96
C PHE A 108 -0.08 -4.81 13.93
N ASP A 109 0.21 -3.52 13.70
CA ASP A 109 -0.15 -2.44 14.62
C ASP A 109 -1.04 -1.36 13.98
N GLY A 110 -1.29 -1.44 12.67
CA GLY A 110 -2.11 -0.47 11.95
C GLY A 110 -1.44 0.89 11.73
N HIS A 111 -0.13 1.01 11.98
CA HIS A 111 0.59 2.26 11.74
C HIS A 111 0.58 2.63 10.27
N VAL A 112 0.37 3.93 10.01
CA VAL A 112 0.49 4.50 8.67
C VAL A 112 1.93 4.96 8.45
N THR A 113 2.51 4.60 7.32
CA THR A 113 3.89 4.91 6.92
C THR A 113 3.96 5.21 5.42
N TYR A 114 5.03 5.86 4.97
CA TYR A 114 5.29 6.16 3.56
C TYR A 114 6.22 5.15 2.88
N LYS A 115 6.65 4.13 3.63
CA LYS A 115 7.45 3.00 3.13
C LYS A 115 6.85 1.68 3.58
N MET A 116 7.19 0.62 2.87
CA MET A 116 6.86 -0.76 3.21
C MET A 116 8.14 -1.57 3.41
N PRO A 117 8.11 -2.67 4.17
CA PRO A 117 9.24 -3.61 4.26
C PRO A 117 9.75 -4.03 2.88
N SER A 118 11.05 -4.19 2.71
CA SER A 118 11.68 -4.67 1.47
C SER A 118 11.65 -6.20 1.36
N ASP A 119 10.46 -6.76 1.60
CA ASP A 119 10.26 -8.18 1.80
C ASP A 119 9.43 -8.78 0.68
N LEU A 120 9.83 -9.97 0.23
CA LEU A 120 9.14 -10.75 -0.78
C LEU A 120 8.82 -12.14 -0.22
N LEU A 121 7.54 -12.50 -0.21
CA LEU A 121 7.10 -13.85 0.11
C LEU A 121 6.86 -14.62 -1.18
N LEU A 122 7.48 -15.78 -1.29
CA LEU A 122 7.32 -16.73 -2.38
C LEU A 122 6.59 -17.98 -1.89
N ARG A 123 5.80 -18.56 -2.78
CA ARG A 123 5.30 -19.95 -2.67
C ARG A 123 6.46 -20.93 -2.90
N PRO A 124 6.31 -22.24 -2.63
CA PRO A 124 7.45 -23.15 -2.66
C PRO A 124 7.82 -23.54 -4.09
N ASP A 125 6.90 -23.34 -5.03
CA ASP A 125 7.18 -23.40 -6.47
C ASP A 125 7.95 -22.16 -6.98
N GLY A 126 8.34 -21.25 -6.08
CA GLY A 126 9.05 -20.02 -6.40
C GLY A 126 8.15 -18.91 -6.96
N THR A 127 6.83 -19.14 -7.05
CA THR A 127 5.92 -18.11 -7.56
C THR A 127 5.64 -17.03 -6.53
N PHE A 128 5.39 -15.82 -7.01
CA PHE A 128 5.08 -14.65 -6.17
C PHE A 128 3.86 -14.88 -5.27
N HIS A 129 4.00 -14.72 -3.96
CA HIS A 129 2.89 -14.73 -3.01
C HIS A 129 2.45 -13.30 -2.64
N SER A 130 3.32 -12.53 -1.99
CA SER A 130 3.03 -11.16 -1.49
C SER A 130 4.33 -10.38 -1.27
N PHE A 131 4.25 -9.06 -1.10
CA PHE A 131 5.40 -8.19 -0.75
C PHE A 131 5.08 -7.27 0.43
N GLY A 132 6.10 -6.66 1.02
CA GLY A 132 5.96 -5.64 2.07
C GLY A 132 5.22 -6.15 3.31
N TYR A 133 4.39 -5.30 3.92
CA TYR A 133 3.66 -5.67 5.15
C TYR A 133 2.77 -6.90 5.00
N ASP A 134 2.30 -7.21 3.79
CA ASP A 134 1.53 -8.44 3.55
C ASP A 134 2.43 -9.67 3.57
N ALA A 135 3.67 -9.58 3.07
CA ALA A 135 4.67 -10.65 3.17
C ALA A 135 5.01 -10.96 4.63
N GLU A 136 5.37 -9.95 5.41
CA GLU A 136 5.69 -10.12 6.84
C GLU A 136 4.51 -10.75 7.59
N TYR A 137 3.30 -10.22 7.38
CA TYR A 137 2.10 -10.70 8.07
C TYR A 137 1.74 -12.14 7.70
N ASN A 138 1.74 -12.47 6.41
CA ASN A 138 1.39 -13.81 5.95
C ASN A 138 2.44 -14.83 6.41
N TYR A 139 3.72 -14.48 6.35
CA TYR A 139 4.79 -15.32 6.86
C TYR A 139 4.69 -15.54 8.38
N ALA A 140 4.42 -14.47 9.15
CA ALA A 140 4.24 -14.56 10.60
C ALA A 140 3.05 -15.43 11.00
N ASN A 141 1.94 -15.38 10.25
CA ASN A 141 0.71 -16.11 10.57
C ASN A 141 0.56 -17.46 9.85
N ALA A 142 1.50 -17.85 8.98
CA ALA A 142 1.47 -19.15 8.32
C ALA A 142 1.47 -20.30 9.35
N LYS A 143 0.65 -21.32 9.10
CA LYS A 143 0.59 -22.54 9.94
C LYS A 143 1.79 -23.46 9.64
N PRO A 144 2.24 -24.28 10.61
CA PRO A 144 3.34 -25.22 10.38
C PRO A 144 3.17 -26.13 9.14
N SER A 145 1.96 -26.61 8.87
CA SER A 145 1.63 -27.40 7.67
C SER A 145 1.87 -26.63 6.35
N ASP A 146 1.82 -25.31 6.43
CA ASP A 146 1.94 -24.38 5.31
C ASP A 146 3.32 -23.66 5.34
N ARG A 147 4.21 -24.03 6.28
CA ARG A 147 5.54 -23.41 6.52
C ARG A 147 6.68 -24.08 5.76
N GLY A 148 6.58 -25.38 5.45
CA GLY A 148 7.49 -26.03 4.48
C GLY A 148 7.36 -25.47 3.05
N THR A 149 6.43 -24.53 2.86
CA THR A 149 5.84 -24.13 1.59
C THR A 149 6.15 -22.67 1.27
N GLN A 150 6.76 -21.88 2.15
CA GLN A 150 6.91 -20.44 1.89
C GLN A 150 8.31 -19.92 2.22
N VAL A 151 8.86 -19.13 1.31
CA VAL A 151 10.20 -18.56 1.42
C VAL A 151 10.06 -17.05 1.51
N MET A 152 10.43 -16.48 2.65
CA MET A 152 10.57 -15.03 2.78
C MET A 152 11.99 -14.63 2.39
N VAL A 153 12.08 -13.67 1.48
CA VAL A 153 13.31 -13.10 0.95
C VAL A 153 13.42 -11.68 1.47
N LEU A 154 14.55 -11.40 2.14
CA LEU A 154 14.98 -10.04 2.47
C LEU A 154 15.99 -9.57 1.43
N LEU A 155 15.78 -8.36 0.91
CA LEU A 155 16.71 -7.73 -0.02
C LEU A 155 17.82 -7.01 0.75
N GLN A 156 19.08 -7.40 0.56
CA GLN A 156 20.23 -6.73 1.17
C GLN A 156 21.17 -6.20 0.09
N PHE A 157 21.29 -4.87 -0.01
CA PHE A 157 22.26 -4.21 -0.86
C PHE A 157 23.61 -4.14 -0.13
N ILE A 158 24.66 -4.65 -0.76
CA ILE A 158 26.03 -4.58 -0.27
C ILE A 158 26.82 -3.67 -1.22
N GLN A 159 27.55 -2.73 -0.64
CA GLN A 159 28.48 -1.92 -1.41
C GLN A 159 29.76 -2.73 -1.62
N ASP A 160 30.06 -3.05 -2.87
CA ASP A 160 31.28 -3.78 -3.18
C ASP A 160 32.44 -2.78 -3.14
N ASP A 161 33.45 -3.04 -2.31
CA ASP A 161 34.68 -2.27 -2.33
C ASP A 161 35.37 -2.47 -3.69
N ALA A 162 35.75 -1.37 -4.33
CA ALA A 162 36.50 -1.42 -5.57
C ALA A 162 37.88 -2.05 -5.28
N VAL A 163 38.11 -3.26 -5.81
CA VAL A 163 39.42 -3.94 -5.78
C VAL A 163 40.41 -3.25 -6.71
#